data_AF-A0A7K1CZK0-F1
#
_entry.id   AF-A0A7K1CZK0-F1
#
_cell.length_a   1.000
_cell.length_b   1.000
_cell.length_c   1.000
_cell.angle_alpha   90.00
_cell.angle_beta   90.00
_cell.angle_gamma   90.00
#
_symmetry.space_group_name_H-M   'P 1'
#
loop_
_entity.id
_entity.type
_entity.pdbx_description
1 polymer ?
#
loop_
_entity_poly.entity_id
_entity_poly.type
_entity_poly.pdbx_seq_one_letter_code
_entity_poly.pdbx_strand_id
1 'polypeptide(L)'
;MQQIIDAILQGAPGEELAAIPLPESYKATVVLASEQTMFDGMESEAKDPRQALHLQEIALPELAPDEAVIAVMASSINFNTVWSSIFEPVSTFGFLKRLGKESYWGARHDQPFHAVGSDASGVVLRVGSAVRKWKVGDKVVVHCNYVDDQDPSSHNDSMLGDNQRIWGFETNYGGLAEL
;
A
#
# COMPACT_ATOMS: atom_id res chain seq x y z
N MET A 1 -9.90 -14.81 1.64
CA MET A 1 -9.55 -13.99 2.83
C MET A 1 -9.79 -14.72 4.15
N GLN A 2 -11.02 -15.12 4.49
CA GLN A 2 -11.36 -15.66 5.82
C GLN A 2 -10.43 -16.79 6.30
N GLN A 3 -10.09 -17.74 5.44
CA GLN A 3 -9.18 -18.84 5.79
C GLN A 3 -7.79 -18.36 6.25
N ILE A 4 -7.26 -17.27 5.67
CA ILE A 4 -5.97 -16.68 6.06
C ILE A 4 -6.08 -16.10 7.47
N ILE A 5 -7.15 -15.35 7.73
CA ILE A 5 -7.41 -14.73 9.04
C ILE A 5 -7.55 -15.81 10.11
N ASP A 6 -8.36 -16.84 9.86
CA ASP A 6 -8.58 -17.93 10.81
C ASP A 6 -7.27 -18.66 11.15
N ALA A 7 -6.44 -18.96 10.13
CA ALA A 7 -5.14 -19.59 10.32
C ALA A 7 -4.20 -18.71 11.16
N ILE A 8 -4.16 -17.39 10.91
CA ILE A 8 -3.36 -16.46 11.70
C ILE A 8 -3.83 -16.43 13.16
N LEU A 9 -5.13 -16.34 13.40
CA LEU A 9 -5.72 -16.29 14.75
C LEU A 9 -5.51 -17.59 15.52
N GLN A 10 -5.44 -18.73 14.83
CA GLN A 10 -5.13 -20.03 15.42
C GLN A 10 -3.63 -20.28 15.61
N GLY A 11 -2.77 -19.37 15.14
CA GLY A 11 -1.32 -19.49 15.27
C GLY A 11 -0.71 -20.53 14.32
N ALA A 12 -1.29 -20.70 13.13
CA ALA A 12 -0.79 -21.60 12.11
C ALA A 12 0.69 -21.32 11.78
N PRO A 13 1.54 -22.35 11.61
CA PRO A 13 2.93 -22.18 11.23
C PRO A 13 3.05 -21.66 9.78
N GLY A 14 4.21 -21.10 9.44
CA GLY A 14 4.46 -20.50 8.12
C GLY A 14 4.24 -21.45 6.94
N GLU A 15 4.49 -22.75 7.10
CA GLU A 15 4.24 -23.77 6.07
C GLU A 15 2.75 -23.92 5.73
N GLU A 16 1.88 -23.85 6.74
CA GLU A 16 0.44 -23.91 6.55
C GLU A 16 -0.08 -22.64 5.88
N LEU A 17 0.41 -21.47 6.32
CA LEU A 17 0.08 -20.18 5.69
C LEU A 17 0.56 -20.10 4.24
N ALA A 18 1.70 -20.71 3.92
CA ALA A 18 2.22 -20.78 2.56
C ALA A 18 1.37 -21.66 1.64
N ALA A 19 0.70 -22.69 2.19
CA ALA A 19 -0.18 -23.57 1.44
C ALA A 19 -1.55 -22.95 1.12
N ILE A 20 -1.99 -21.94 1.87
CA ILE A 20 -3.24 -21.22 1.60
C ILE A 20 -3.04 -20.37 0.34
N PRO A 21 -3.84 -20.54 -0.73
CA PRO A 21 -3.74 -19.70 -1.92
C PRO A 21 -4.07 -18.24 -1.59
N LEU A 22 -3.31 -17.32 -2.17
CA LEU A 22 -3.68 -15.90 -2.11
C LEU A 22 -4.99 -15.69 -2.88
N PRO A 23 -5.88 -14.80 -2.41
CA PRO A 23 -7.07 -14.45 -3.17
C PRO A 23 -6.70 -13.61 -4.40
N GLU A 24 -7.51 -13.69 -5.46
CA GLU A 24 -7.33 -12.86 -6.67
C GLU A 24 -7.63 -11.37 -6.40
N SER A 25 -8.44 -11.10 -5.36
CA SER A 25 -8.85 -9.78 -4.93
C SER A 25 -8.97 -9.68 -3.40
N TYR A 26 -8.93 -8.45 -2.88
CA TYR A 26 -9.03 -8.16 -1.46
C TYR A 26 -9.69 -6.80 -1.23
N LYS A 27 -10.26 -6.58 -0.03
CA LYS A 27 -10.86 -5.30 0.30
C LYS A 27 -9.79 -4.27 0.66
N ALA A 28 -9.95 -3.06 0.13
CA ALA A 28 -9.12 -1.91 0.43
C ALA A 28 -9.97 -0.64 0.52
N THR A 29 -9.52 0.30 1.36
CA THR A 29 -10.03 1.67 1.36
C THR A 29 -9.31 2.44 0.27
N VAL A 30 -10.06 2.96 -0.70
CA VAL A 30 -9.52 3.63 -1.89
C VAL A 30 -10.10 5.01 -2.08
N VAL A 31 -9.34 5.89 -2.75
CA VAL A 31 -9.88 7.06 -3.45
C VAL A 31 -9.86 6.81 -4.96
N LEU A 32 -10.69 7.51 -5.74
CA LEU A 32 -10.87 7.28 -7.17
C LEU A 32 -10.34 8.42 -8.05
N ALA A 33 -9.67 8.07 -9.15
CA ALA A 33 -9.09 9.05 -10.07
C ALA A 33 -10.16 9.91 -10.75
N SER A 34 -11.35 9.35 -10.97
CA SER A 34 -12.51 10.06 -11.54
C SER A 34 -13.09 11.12 -10.61
N GLU A 35 -12.78 11.07 -9.31
CA GLU A 35 -13.33 11.96 -8.29
C GLU A 35 -12.32 12.98 -7.78
N GLN A 36 -11.09 12.99 -8.31
CA GLN A 36 -9.99 13.81 -7.77
C GLN A 36 -10.22 15.34 -7.80
N THR A 37 -11.26 15.80 -8.52
CA THR A 37 -11.68 17.22 -8.60
C THR A 37 -13.02 17.47 -7.90
N MET A 38 -13.55 16.50 -7.15
CA MET A 38 -14.90 16.58 -6.55
C MET A 38 -15.04 17.71 -5.50
N PHE A 39 -13.92 18.18 -4.96
CA PHE A 39 -13.86 19.24 -3.96
C PHE A 39 -13.30 20.56 -4.50
N ASP A 40 -13.22 20.73 -5.82
CA ASP A 40 -12.73 21.97 -6.43
C ASP A 40 -13.60 23.17 -6.02
N GLY A 41 -12.94 24.23 -5.56
CA GLY A 41 -13.61 25.46 -5.09
C GLY A 41 -14.18 25.39 -3.67
N MET A 42 -13.95 24.29 -2.94
CA MET A 42 -14.29 24.18 -1.51
C MET A 42 -13.09 24.54 -0.61
N GLU A 43 -13.36 25.19 0.53
CA GLU A 43 -12.39 25.36 1.62
C GLU A 43 -12.01 24.01 2.23
N SER A 44 -10.76 23.84 2.65
CA SER A 44 -10.21 22.57 3.11
C SER A 44 -11.01 21.95 4.27
N GLU A 45 -11.51 22.76 5.20
CA GLU A 45 -12.30 22.30 6.37
C GLU A 45 -13.69 21.77 5.98
N ALA A 46 -14.20 22.15 4.81
CA ALA A 46 -15.49 21.68 4.29
C ALA A 46 -15.36 20.37 3.50
N LYS A 47 -14.15 19.96 3.13
CA LYS A 47 -13.90 18.71 2.40
C LYS A 47 -14.04 17.53 3.36
N ASP A 48 -14.99 16.66 3.08
CA ASP A 48 -15.34 15.53 3.95
C ASP A 48 -14.74 14.23 3.40
N PRO A 49 -13.71 13.64 4.06
CA PRO A 49 -13.10 12.37 3.66
C PRO A 49 -14.09 11.24 3.38
N ARG A 50 -15.23 11.23 4.08
CA ARG A 50 -16.25 10.17 3.95
C ARG A 50 -16.93 10.15 2.59
N GLN A 51 -16.82 11.22 1.80
CA GLN A 51 -17.37 11.30 0.46
C GLN A 51 -16.43 10.72 -0.61
N ALA A 52 -15.12 10.69 -0.35
CA ALA A 52 -14.09 10.27 -1.31
C ALA A 52 -13.47 8.90 -0.99
N LEU A 53 -13.55 8.45 0.27
CA LEU A 53 -13.05 7.14 0.69
C LEU A 53 -14.10 6.06 0.44
N HIS A 54 -13.75 5.09 -0.40
CA HIS A 54 -14.61 3.98 -0.77
C HIS A 54 -13.99 2.67 -0.29
N LEU A 55 -14.81 1.78 0.26
CA LEU A 55 -14.40 0.39 0.47
C LEU A 55 -14.65 -0.39 -0.82
N GLN A 56 -13.58 -0.84 -1.49
CA GLN A 56 -13.66 -1.58 -2.75
C GLN A 56 -12.90 -2.89 -2.67
N GLU A 57 -13.31 -3.85 -3.50
CA GLU A 57 -12.55 -5.05 -3.77
C GLU A 57 -11.63 -4.78 -4.96
N ILE A 58 -10.31 -4.86 -4.74
CA ILE A 58 -9.28 -4.58 -5.74
C ILE A 58 -8.47 -5.85 -6.04
N ALA A 59 -7.95 -5.95 -7.26
CA ALA A 59 -7.11 -7.09 -7.65
C ALA A 59 -5.78 -7.08 -6.87
N LEU A 60 -5.30 -8.27 -6.51
CA LEU A 60 -3.97 -8.44 -5.95
C LEU A 60 -2.91 -8.10 -7.02
N PRO A 61 -2.00 -7.14 -6.79
CA PRO A 61 -0.91 -6.88 -7.73
C PRO A 61 0.03 -8.08 -7.82
N GLU A 62 0.63 -8.29 -9.00
CA GLU A 62 1.73 -9.24 -9.15
C GLU A 62 2.89 -8.85 -8.23
N LEU A 63 3.42 -9.79 -7.44
CA LEU A 63 4.48 -9.52 -6.46
C LEU A 63 5.84 -9.27 -7.11
N ALA A 64 6.49 -8.15 -6.82
CA ALA A 64 7.85 -7.86 -7.29
C ALA A 64 8.91 -8.69 -6.53
N PRO A 65 10.12 -8.86 -7.09
CA PRO A 65 11.19 -9.66 -6.49
C PRO A 65 11.59 -9.22 -5.08
N ASP A 66 11.51 -7.93 -4.76
CA ASP A 66 11.95 -7.29 -3.54
C ASP A 66 10.81 -6.98 -2.55
N GLU A 67 9.58 -7.37 -2.88
CA GLU A 67 8.37 -7.08 -2.11
C GLU A 67 7.91 -8.24 -1.21
N ALA A 68 6.96 -7.95 -0.31
CA ALA A 68 6.22 -8.96 0.45
C ALA A 68 4.71 -8.68 0.40
N VAL A 69 3.89 -9.74 0.37
CA VAL A 69 2.45 -9.65 0.60
C VAL A 69 2.19 -9.86 2.08
N ILE A 70 1.41 -8.99 2.72
CA ILE A 70 1.19 -9.02 4.18
C ILE A 70 -0.31 -9.11 4.44
N ALA A 71 -0.77 -10.10 5.21
CA ALA A 71 -2.11 -10.04 5.78
C ALA A 71 -2.15 -8.92 6.82
N VAL A 72 -2.77 -7.80 6.47
CA VAL A 72 -2.85 -6.63 7.37
C VAL A 72 -3.86 -6.93 8.46
N MET A 73 -3.39 -6.95 9.70
CA MET A 73 -4.22 -7.19 10.89
C MET A 73 -4.74 -5.87 11.46
N ALA A 74 -3.96 -4.80 11.33
CA ALA A 74 -4.35 -3.44 11.68
C ALA A 74 -3.51 -2.41 10.93
N SER A 75 -4.07 -1.22 10.74
CA SER A 75 -3.42 -0.03 10.17
C SER A 75 -3.74 1.20 11.01
N SER A 76 -3.37 2.38 10.53
CA SER A 76 -3.57 3.67 11.19
C SER A 76 -4.19 4.68 10.22
N ILE A 77 -4.79 5.74 10.76
CA ILE A 77 -5.13 6.94 9.99
C ILE A 77 -4.06 7.98 10.28
N ASN A 78 -3.24 8.27 9.29
CA ASN A 78 -2.24 9.33 9.33
C ASN A 78 -2.75 10.60 8.65
N PHE A 79 -2.10 11.75 8.89
CA PHE A 79 -2.46 12.99 8.20
C PHE A 79 -2.35 12.87 6.67
N ASN A 80 -1.41 12.09 6.16
CA ASN A 80 -1.30 11.82 4.73
C ASN A 80 -2.52 11.07 4.17
N THR A 81 -3.17 10.20 4.97
CA THR A 81 -4.44 9.58 4.60
C THR A 81 -5.55 10.61 4.48
N VAL A 82 -5.61 11.57 5.41
CA VAL A 82 -6.56 12.68 5.36
C VAL A 82 -6.33 13.52 4.11
N TRP A 83 -5.10 13.93 3.84
CA TRP A 83 -4.74 14.70 2.65
C TRP A 83 -5.06 13.97 1.35
N SER A 84 -4.77 12.67 1.25
CA SER A 84 -5.20 11.84 0.12
C SER A 84 -6.71 11.89 -0.08
N SER A 85 -7.49 11.79 0.99
CA SER A 85 -8.97 11.73 0.95
C SER A 85 -9.64 13.05 0.56
N ILE A 86 -8.92 14.17 0.63
CA ILE A 86 -9.41 15.49 0.22
C ILE A 86 -8.65 16.03 -1.01
N PHE A 87 -7.78 15.21 -1.60
CA PHE A 87 -6.95 15.49 -2.76
C PHE A 87 -6.03 16.72 -2.61
N GLU A 88 -5.48 16.93 -1.41
CA GLU A 88 -4.61 18.07 -1.10
C GLU A 88 -3.16 17.67 -0.77
N PRO A 89 -2.19 18.59 -0.94
CA PRO A 89 -2.31 19.88 -1.64
C PRO A 89 -2.49 19.71 -3.16
N VAL A 90 -2.22 18.49 -3.64
CA VAL A 90 -2.51 18.02 -4.99
C VAL A 90 -2.96 16.57 -4.92
N SER A 91 -3.73 16.13 -5.92
CA SER A 91 -4.16 14.74 -6.06
C SER A 91 -2.98 13.76 -6.08
N THR A 92 -3.09 12.68 -5.29
CA THR A 92 -2.06 11.63 -5.20
C THR A 92 -1.84 10.88 -6.51
N PHE A 93 -2.85 10.87 -7.40
CA PHE A 93 -2.74 10.26 -8.73
C PHE A 93 -1.62 10.89 -9.57
N GLY A 94 -1.21 12.12 -9.29
CA GLY A 94 -0.03 12.73 -9.89
C GLY A 94 1.27 12.01 -9.51
N PHE A 95 1.42 11.56 -8.27
CA PHE A 95 2.57 10.77 -7.81
C PHE A 95 2.56 9.37 -8.43
N LEU A 96 1.40 8.70 -8.41
CA LEU A 96 1.23 7.34 -8.95
C LEU A 96 1.57 7.28 -10.44
N LYS A 97 1.11 8.26 -11.24
CA LYS A 97 1.45 8.37 -12.67
C LYS A 97 2.93 8.62 -12.94
N ARG A 98 3.65 9.27 -12.00
CA ARG A 98 5.10 9.45 -12.12
C ARG A 98 5.82 8.13 -11.84
N LEU A 99 5.51 7.49 -10.72
CA LEU A 99 6.04 6.16 -10.36
C LEU A 99 5.75 5.12 -11.46
N GLY A 100 4.55 5.14 -12.04
CA GLY A 100 4.14 4.23 -13.11
C GLY A 100 5.00 4.29 -14.37
N LYS A 101 5.74 5.38 -14.59
CA LYS A 101 6.61 5.56 -15.77
C LYS A 101 8.05 5.16 -15.52
N GLU A 102 8.43 4.87 -14.28
CA GLU A 102 9.84 4.66 -13.91
C GLU A 102 10.32 3.24 -14.20
N SER A 103 9.46 2.23 -14.04
CA SER A 103 9.85 0.84 -14.25
C SER A 103 8.66 -0.08 -14.53
N TYR A 104 8.96 -1.32 -14.94
CA TYR A 104 7.97 -2.38 -15.10
C TYR A 104 7.16 -2.61 -13.82
N TRP A 105 7.83 -2.71 -12.67
CA TRP A 105 7.18 -2.91 -11.38
C TRP A 105 6.44 -1.66 -10.89
N GLY A 106 6.95 -0.47 -11.22
CA GLY A 106 6.32 0.81 -10.91
C GLY A 106 4.96 1.00 -11.62
N ALA A 107 4.83 0.50 -12.86
CA ALA A 107 3.61 0.61 -13.66
C ALA A 107 2.35 0.07 -12.95
N ARG A 108 2.50 -0.94 -12.07
CA ARG A 108 1.38 -1.49 -11.29
C ARG A 108 0.73 -0.45 -10.37
N HIS A 109 1.44 0.59 -9.93
CA HIS A 109 0.89 1.59 -9.03
C HIS A 109 -0.02 2.63 -9.72
N ASP A 110 0.11 2.82 -11.04
CA ASP A 110 -0.75 3.73 -11.82
C ASP A 110 -2.09 3.07 -12.15
N GLN A 111 -3.02 3.15 -11.19
CA GLN A 111 -4.35 2.56 -11.26
C GLN A 111 -5.44 3.65 -11.28
N PRO A 112 -6.67 3.34 -11.73
CA PRO A 112 -7.81 4.26 -11.62
C PRO A 112 -8.28 4.47 -10.16
N PHE A 113 -7.70 3.74 -9.21
CA PHE A 113 -7.91 3.86 -7.77
C PHE A 113 -6.58 4.03 -7.03
N HIS A 114 -6.62 4.53 -5.81
CA HIS A 114 -5.46 4.57 -4.91
C HIS A 114 -5.86 3.96 -3.55
N ALA A 115 -5.32 2.79 -3.24
CA ALA A 115 -5.45 2.17 -1.92
C ALA A 115 -4.50 2.87 -0.94
N VAL A 116 -5.09 3.55 0.05
CA VAL A 116 -4.38 4.43 0.98
C VAL A 116 -3.93 3.69 2.24
N GLY A 117 -3.10 4.34 3.05
CA GLY A 117 -2.68 3.86 4.38
C GLY A 117 -1.17 3.65 4.44
N SER A 118 -0.50 4.36 5.32
CA SER A 118 0.96 4.45 5.32
C SER A 118 1.65 3.63 6.40
N ASP A 119 0.89 2.97 7.27
CA ASP A 119 1.41 2.01 8.25
C ASP A 119 0.58 0.73 8.23
N ALA A 120 1.18 -0.37 8.68
CA ALA A 120 0.48 -1.62 8.90
C ALA A 120 1.15 -2.45 10.00
N SER A 121 0.38 -3.32 10.62
CA SER A 121 0.87 -4.46 11.38
C SER A 121 0.19 -5.72 10.87
N GLY A 122 0.94 -6.79 10.69
CA GLY A 122 0.42 -7.95 9.97
C GLY A 122 1.31 -9.17 9.98
N VAL A 123 0.95 -10.14 9.14
CA VAL A 123 1.67 -11.39 8.96
C VAL A 123 2.09 -11.55 7.51
N VAL A 124 3.37 -11.82 7.25
CA VAL A 124 3.87 -12.06 5.89
C VAL A 124 3.23 -13.31 5.30
N LEU A 125 2.62 -13.19 4.12
CA LEU A 125 2.00 -14.29 3.38
C LEU A 125 2.87 -14.79 2.23
N ARG A 126 3.53 -13.91 1.49
CA ARG A 126 4.47 -14.24 0.40
C ARG A 126 5.61 -13.24 0.39
N VAL A 127 6.74 -13.67 -0.17
CA VAL A 127 7.92 -12.84 -0.37
C VAL A 127 8.42 -13.01 -1.80
N GLY A 128 8.92 -11.93 -2.38
CA GLY A 128 9.56 -11.96 -3.68
C GLY A 128 10.89 -12.71 -3.64
N SER A 129 11.41 -13.05 -4.82
CA SER A 129 12.60 -13.90 -4.98
C SER A 129 13.90 -13.29 -4.47
N ALA A 130 13.97 -11.97 -4.26
CA ALA A 130 15.13 -11.25 -3.75
C ALA A 130 15.06 -10.97 -2.23
N VAL A 131 13.93 -11.25 -1.57
CA VAL A 131 13.78 -11.09 -0.12
C VAL A 131 14.61 -12.14 0.63
N ARG A 132 15.43 -11.70 1.59
CA ARG A 132 16.42 -12.57 2.27
C ARG A 132 16.15 -12.82 3.75
N LYS A 133 15.55 -11.86 4.45
CA LYS A 133 15.42 -11.88 5.92
C LYS A 133 14.04 -12.32 6.41
N TRP A 134 13.01 -12.03 5.62
CA TRP A 134 11.61 -12.30 5.98
C TRP A 134 11.14 -13.61 5.36
N LYS A 135 10.19 -14.27 6.04
CA LYS A 135 9.54 -15.49 5.56
C LYS A 135 8.05 -15.48 5.92
N VAL A 136 7.29 -16.37 5.26
CA VAL A 136 5.87 -16.56 5.53
C VAL A 136 5.63 -16.88 7.02
N GLY A 137 4.66 -16.20 7.62
CA GLY A 137 4.32 -16.32 9.04
C GLY A 137 5.03 -15.32 9.97
N ASP A 138 6.01 -14.56 9.48
CA ASP A 138 6.64 -13.50 10.28
C ASP A 138 5.62 -12.41 10.63
N LYS A 139 5.58 -12.03 11.91
CA LYS A 139 4.78 -10.91 12.41
C LYS A 139 5.57 -9.62 12.25
N VAL A 140 5.01 -8.66 11.52
CA VAL A 140 5.71 -7.45 11.11
C VAL A 140 4.91 -6.20 11.42
N VAL A 141 5.63 -5.09 11.54
CA VAL A 141 5.10 -3.74 11.35
C VAL A 141 5.75 -3.16 10.10
N VAL A 142 5.03 -2.32 9.37
CA VAL A 142 5.49 -1.69 8.13
C VAL A 142 5.63 -0.20 8.37
N HIS A 143 6.83 0.34 8.13
CA HIS A 143 7.06 1.77 8.08
C HIS A 143 6.79 2.31 6.68
N CYS A 144 6.49 3.60 6.57
CA CYS A 144 6.10 4.19 5.29
C CYS A 144 7.25 4.51 4.32
N ASN A 145 8.52 4.46 4.74
CA ASN A 145 9.62 4.80 3.84
C ASN A 145 9.75 3.77 2.69
N TYR A 146 9.46 4.19 1.47
CA TYR A 146 9.54 3.42 0.23
C TYR A 146 10.71 3.93 -0.60
N VAL A 147 11.74 3.11 -0.77
CA VAL A 147 13.04 3.51 -1.32
C VAL A 147 13.47 2.57 -2.42
N ASP A 148 14.35 3.05 -3.29
CA ASP A 148 15.02 2.24 -4.31
C ASP A 148 16.48 2.00 -3.91
N ASP A 149 16.83 0.74 -3.69
CA ASP A 149 18.19 0.33 -3.34
C ASP A 149 19.19 0.54 -4.51
N GLN A 150 18.72 0.81 -5.73
CA GLN A 150 19.59 1.15 -6.87
C GLN A 150 20.00 2.61 -6.93
N ASP A 151 19.33 3.50 -6.18
CA ASP A 151 19.71 4.91 -6.10
C ASP A 151 20.94 5.08 -5.20
N PRO A 152 22.11 5.51 -5.73
CA PRO A 152 23.31 5.65 -4.90
C PRO A 152 23.17 6.70 -3.78
N SER A 153 22.27 7.68 -3.93
CA SER A 153 22.06 8.72 -2.92
C SER A 153 21.40 8.16 -1.63
N SER A 154 20.69 7.04 -1.72
CA SER A 154 19.98 6.41 -0.59
C SER A 154 20.90 5.61 0.35
N HIS A 155 22.16 5.36 -0.03
CA HIS A 155 23.05 4.42 0.69
C HIS A 155 23.71 5.02 1.94
N ASN A 156 23.77 6.35 2.06
CA ASN A 156 24.25 7.01 3.28
C ASN A 156 23.12 7.45 4.20
N ASP A 157 22.00 7.88 3.62
CA ASP A 157 20.74 8.15 4.30
C ASP A 157 19.59 7.90 3.32
N SER A 158 18.78 6.88 3.59
CA SER A 158 17.71 6.49 2.67
C SER A 158 16.56 7.50 2.61
N MET A 159 16.49 8.43 3.57
CA MET A 159 15.56 9.56 3.51
C MET A 159 15.99 10.64 2.51
N LEU A 160 17.25 10.63 2.08
CA LEU A 160 17.81 11.56 1.09
C LEU A 160 17.85 10.97 -0.32
N GLY A 161 17.27 9.78 -0.53
CA GLY A 161 17.14 9.19 -1.86
C GLY A 161 16.36 10.10 -2.81
N ASP A 162 16.86 10.32 -4.02
CA ASP A 162 16.22 11.16 -5.05
C ASP A 162 14.84 10.61 -5.44
N ASN A 163 14.60 9.32 -5.21
CA ASN A 163 13.34 8.63 -5.46
C ASN A 163 12.67 8.06 -4.20
N GLN A 164 13.00 8.61 -3.04
CA GLN A 164 12.29 8.30 -1.80
C GLN A 164 10.80 8.66 -1.93
N ARG A 165 9.94 7.81 -1.37
CA ARG A 165 8.48 7.96 -1.36
C ARG A 165 7.88 7.53 -0.04
N ILE A 166 6.65 7.96 0.20
CA ILE A 166 5.80 7.49 1.29
C ILE A 166 4.82 6.42 0.79
N TRP A 167 4.94 5.20 1.31
CA TRP A 167 4.06 4.07 1.01
C TRP A 167 2.60 4.41 1.35
N GLY A 168 1.67 4.05 0.45
CA GLY A 168 0.23 4.31 0.59
C GLY A 168 -0.16 5.80 0.50
N PHE A 169 0.76 6.65 0.04
CA PHE A 169 0.54 8.06 -0.28
C PHE A 169 1.08 8.40 -1.68
N GLU A 170 2.38 8.13 -1.91
CA GLU A 170 3.06 8.29 -3.20
C GLU A 170 3.21 6.97 -3.97
N THR A 171 2.86 5.86 -3.32
CA THR A 171 2.71 4.54 -3.92
C THR A 171 1.29 4.04 -3.68
N ASN A 172 0.82 3.18 -4.57
CA ASN A 172 -0.43 2.45 -4.37
C ASN A 172 -0.27 1.29 -3.37
N TYR A 173 -1.36 0.56 -3.12
CA TYR A 173 -1.39 -0.66 -2.30
C TYR A 173 -0.96 -0.42 -0.85
N GLY A 174 -1.52 0.63 -0.23
CA GLY A 174 -1.31 0.98 1.16
C GLY A 174 -2.06 0.09 2.16
N GLY A 175 -1.77 0.31 3.44
CA GLY A 175 -2.18 -0.56 4.56
C GLY A 175 -3.62 -0.44 5.05
N LEU A 176 -4.47 0.48 4.57
CA LEU A 176 -5.91 0.49 4.93
C LEU A 176 -6.69 -0.53 4.10
N ALA A 177 -6.22 -1.78 4.12
CA ALA A 177 -6.69 -2.89 3.33
C ALA A 177 -6.52 -4.21 4.09
N GLU A 178 -7.00 -5.31 3.51
CA GLU A 178 -6.83 -6.67 4.04
C GLU A 178 -5.45 -7.28 3.74
N LEU A 179 -4.81 -6.86 2.63
CA LEU A 179 -3.50 -7.34 2.14
C LEU A 179 -2.52 -6.21 1.83
#